data_AF-A0AAQ3U497-F1
#
_entry.id   AF-A0AAQ3U497-F1
#
_cell.length_a   1.000
_cell.length_b   1.000
_cell.length_c   1.000
_cell.angle_alpha   90.00
_cell.angle_beta   90.00
_cell.angle_gamma   90.00
#
_symmetry.space_group_name_H-M   'P 1'
#
loop_
_entity.id
_entity.type
_entity.pdbx_description
1 polymer ?
#
loop_
_entity_poly.entity_id
_entity_poly.type
_entity_poly.pdbx_seq_one_letter_code
_entity_poly.pdbx_strand_id
1 'polypeptide(L)'
;MLDLETILNPKRGSELMMMSNVEKESHVYGICPTGQLQHNLDVMHIEKNICDYIFGTFLGIVGKSKDTVNARLDLEDMGIRKHLHLKRDGNSYGVPPAPYVTQKIVFLEFLRNVKFPDGYASALATCISADGCNLQGLKTHDCHILLQRILPAAVRGVMPKNIHEAIAELGNFFQQLCARTVLKLDVSHRMKEEIPIILCKFEKIFPPAFFDVMLHLVVHLPDDAILRGPVQYGWMYPVERRLLTLKRFVRNMARLEGSIAEAYVANECLHACSRYFDDLDTRHNRAGRNRERFDLRNDDISVFQHGVDLLGAAKITYLEHDYKKMVARQCFVEGVDISADIYMLWLANRIYV
;
A
#
# COMPACT_ATOMS: atom_id res chain seq x y z
N MET A 1 50.56 -6.70 -16.62
CA MET A 1 50.09 -7.35 -17.87
C MET A 1 48.94 -8.25 -17.46
N LEU A 2 47.78 -8.02 -18.07
CA LEU A 2 46.51 -8.70 -17.83
C LEU A 2 46.57 -10.19 -18.20
N ASP A 3 45.68 -10.97 -17.57
CA ASP A 3 44.89 -12.06 -18.20
C ASP A 3 43.58 -12.11 -17.37
N LEU A 4 42.47 -11.43 -17.68
CA LEU A 4 41.55 -11.38 -18.83
C LEU A 4 40.63 -12.59 -19.07
N GLU A 5 40.65 -13.64 -18.23
CA GLU A 5 39.66 -14.74 -18.31
C GLU A 5 38.76 -14.96 -17.08
N THR A 6 38.97 -14.26 -15.97
CA THR A 6 38.15 -14.45 -14.76
C THR A 6 36.90 -13.55 -14.68
N ILE A 7 36.56 -12.84 -15.77
CA ILE A 7 35.46 -11.85 -15.83
C ILE A 7 34.16 -12.43 -16.44
N LEU A 8 34.14 -13.66 -16.95
CA LEU A 8 32.97 -14.20 -17.66
C LEU A 8 32.54 -15.59 -17.19
N ASN A 9 31.95 -15.69 -15.98
CA ASN A 9 30.83 -16.65 -15.76
C ASN A 9 30.12 -16.50 -14.41
N PRO A 10 28.88 -15.98 -14.38
CA PRO A 10 27.92 -16.32 -13.34
C PRO A 10 26.67 -16.95 -13.98
N LYS A 11 26.70 -18.27 -14.23
CA LYS A 11 25.49 -19.06 -14.49
C LYS A 11 25.28 -20.06 -13.37
N ARG A 12 24.48 -19.65 -12.37
CA ARG A 12 23.67 -20.45 -11.42
C ARG A 12 23.54 -19.66 -10.12
N GLY A 13 22.60 -18.73 -10.08
CA GLY A 13 22.31 -17.91 -8.90
C GLY A 13 21.32 -16.78 -9.12
N SER A 14 20.96 -16.47 -10.37
CA SER A 14 20.21 -15.26 -10.75
C SER A 14 18.68 -15.35 -10.65
N GLU A 15 18.06 -16.54 -10.60
CA GLU A 15 16.59 -16.66 -10.57
C GLU A 15 15.98 -16.44 -9.17
N LEU A 16 16.72 -16.73 -8.10
CA LEU A 16 16.30 -16.46 -6.72
C LEU A 16 16.28 -14.95 -6.40
N MET A 17 17.08 -14.16 -7.11
CA MET A 17 17.14 -12.72 -6.94
C MET A 17 16.01 -12.01 -7.67
N MET A 18 15.53 -12.53 -8.81
CA MET A 18 14.47 -11.86 -9.57
C MET A 18 13.09 -11.93 -8.88
N MET A 19 12.68 -13.08 -8.32
CA MET A 19 11.37 -13.17 -7.64
C MET A 19 11.32 -12.45 -6.29
N SER A 20 12.46 -12.24 -5.62
CA SER A 20 12.55 -11.44 -4.39
C SER A 20 12.74 -9.94 -4.66
N ASN A 21 13.25 -9.57 -5.84
CA ASN A 21 13.35 -8.19 -6.30
C ASN A 21 12.03 -7.65 -6.91
N VAL A 22 11.13 -8.51 -7.41
CA VAL A 22 9.77 -8.10 -7.81
C VAL A 22 9.02 -7.43 -6.65
N GLU A 23 9.24 -7.86 -5.42
CA GLU A 23 8.65 -7.27 -4.19
C GLU A 23 9.35 -5.96 -3.75
N LYS A 24 10.49 -5.57 -4.34
CA LYS A 24 11.30 -4.43 -3.86
C LYS A 24 11.49 -3.27 -4.84
N GLU A 25 11.29 -3.44 -6.14
CA GLU A 25 11.62 -2.38 -7.11
C GLU A 25 10.52 -2.00 -8.11
N SER A 26 9.30 -2.53 -7.94
CA SER A 26 8.27 -2.38 -8.95
C SER A 26 7.26 -1.26 -8.65
N HIS A 27 7.69 -0.02 -8.88
CA HIS A 27 6.98 1.20 -8.45
C HIS A 27 6.09 1.85 -9.52
N VAL A 28 5.98 1.24 -10.71
CA VAL A 28 5.20 1.74 -11.85
C VAL A 28 4.54 0.57 -12.57
N TYR A 29 3.22 0.46 -12.51
CA TYR A 29 2.48 -0.58 -13.23
C TYR A 29 1.23 -0.02 -13.92
N GLY A 30 1.23 -0.01 -15.26
CA GLY A 30 0.02 0.16 -16.07
C GLY A 30 0.21 1.06 -17.28
N ILE A 31 -0.10 0.55 -18.47
CA ILE A 31 -0.27 1.35 -19.69
C ILE A 31 -1.71 1.87 -19.69
N CYS A 32 -1.87 3.19 -19.65
CA CYS A 32 -3.19 3.81 -19.81
C CYS A 32 -3.67 3.67 -21.28
N PRO A 33 -4.90 3.19 -21.54
CA PRO A 33 -5.40 2.98 -22.91
C PRO A 33 -5.44 4.25 -23.78
N THR A 34 -5.35 5.43 -23.16
CA THR A 34 -5.42 6.71 -23.88
C THR A 34 -4.07 7.31 -24.25
N GLY A 35 -2.95 6.66 -23.89
CA GLY A 35 -1.60 7.15 -24.19
C GLY A 35 -1.21 8.47 -23.50
N GLN A 36 -2.11 9.08 -22.72
CA GLN A 36 -1.87 10.33 -21.99
C GLN A 36 -1.17 10.13 -20.64
N LEU A 37 -1.18 8.91 -20.11
CA LEU A 37 -0.53 8.55 -18.85
C LEU A 37 0.47 7.42 -19.14
N GLN A 38 1.75 7.76 -19.17
CA GLN A 38 2.83 6.81 -19.50
C GLN A 38 3.19 5.90 -18.31
N HIS A 39 2.92 6.37 -17.08
CA HIS A 39 3.28 5.70 -15.84
C HIS A 39 2.13 5.84 -14.84
N ASN A 40 1.77 4.74 -14.18
CA ASN A 40 0.75 4.71 -13.13
C ASN A 40 1.44 4.62 -11.77
N LEU A 41 1.15 5.58 -10.89
CA LEU A 41 1.74 5.65 -9.56
C LEU A 41 1.03 4.71 -8.61
N ASP A 42 1.80 3.86 -7.96
CA ASP A 42 1.23 2.92 -7.01
C ASP A 42 0.97 3.57 -5.64
N VAL A 43 -0.22 4.17 -5.51
CA VAL A 43 -0.67 4.80 -4.25
C VAL A 43 -0.60 3.84 -3.07
N MET A 44 -0.80 2.53 -3.31
CA MET A 44 -0.71 1.49 -2.29
C MET A 44 0.67 1.46 -1.63
N HIS A 45 1.72 1.36 -2.46
CA HIS A 45 3.08 1.29 -1.98
C HIS A 45 3.61 2.64 -1.53
N ILE A 46 3.19 3.74 -2.17
CA ILE A 46 3.56 5.10 -1.76
C ILE A 46 3.07 5.36 -0.33
N GLU A 47 1.78 5.15 -0.04
CA GLU A 47 1.25 5.34 1.31
C GLU A 47 1.92 4.41 2.33
N LYS A 48 2.17 3.14 1.97
CA LYS A 48 2.87 2.19 2.85
C LYS A 48 4.25 2.70 3.22
N ASN A 49 5.03 3.13 2.24
CA ASN A 49 6.39 3.60 2.43
C ASN A 49 6.42 4.84 3.31
N ILE A 50 5.56 5.83 3.03
CA ILE A 50 5.43 7.03 3.85
C ILE A 50 5.07 6.68 5.30
N CYS A 51 4.12 5.76 5.49
CA CYS A 51 3.71 5.28 6.80
C CYS A 51 4.89 4.63 7.55
N ASP A 52 5.64 3.76 6.87
CA ASP A 52 6.84 3.11 7.42
C ASP A 52 7.93 4.14 7.81
N TYR A 53 8.14 5.18 7.00
CA TYR A 53 9.10 6.24 7.30
C TYR A 53 8.69 7.09 8.50
N ILE A 54 7.40 7.42 8.60
CA ILE A 54 6.87 8.17 9.75
C ILE A 54 7.06 7.35 11.03
N PHE A 55 6.63 6.09 11.04
CA PHE A 55 6.78 5.24 12.23
C PHE A 55 8.25 4.94 12.57
N GLY A 56 9.08 4.67 11.57
CA GLY A 56 10.52 4.47 11.73
C GLY A 56 11.19 5.65 12.44
N THR A 57 10.80 6.87 12.05
CA THR A 57 11.32 8.12 12.59
C THR A 57 10.72 8.45 13.96
N PHE A 58 9.41 8.31 14.13
CA PHE A 58 8.70 8.60 15.40
C PHE A 58 9.13 7.67 16.52
N LEU A 59 9.30 6.38 16.21
CA LEU A 59 9.76 5.37 17.16
C LEU A 59 11.29 5.29 17.24
N GLY A 60 12.04 6.13 16.51
CA GLY A 60 13.50 6.12 16.53
C GLY A 60 14.10 4.73 16.35
N ILE A 61 13.59 3.96 15.38
CA ILE A 61 14.01 2.57 15.15
C ILE A 61 15.32 2.58 14.37
N VAL A 62 16.35 1.93 14.92
CA VAL A 62 17.66 1.83 14.29
C VAL A 62 17.52 1.17 12.91
N GLY A 63 18.08 1.80 11.88
CA GLY A 63 18.02 1.33 10.49
C GLY A 63 16.72 1.64 9.73
N LYS A 64 15.66 2.12 10.40
CA LYS A 64 14.41 2.56 9.75
C LYS A 64 14.14 4.06 9.90
N SER A 65 14.66 4.68 10.95
CA SER A 65 14.55 6.12 11.16
C SER A 65 15.20 6.89 10.01
N LYS A 66 14.47 7.87 9.46
CA LYS A 66 15.04 8.83 8.50
C LYS A 66 15.89 9.90 9.17
N ASP A 67 15.83 9.96 10.49
CA ASP A 67 16.71 10.77 11.30
C ASP A 67 17.97 9.99 11.67
N THR A 68 18.95 10.02 10.77
CA THR A 68 20.24 9.33 10.88
C THR A 68 21.37 10.29 11.23
N VAL A 69 22.52 9.78 11.66
CA VAL A 69 23.72 10.59 11.91
C VAL A 69 24.13 11.39 10.67
N ASN A 70 24.07 10.79 9.48
CA ASN A 70 24.36 11.50 8.23
C ASN A 70 23.37 12.63 7.99
N ALA A 71 22.07 12.38 8.20
CA ALA A 71 21.06 13.41 8.06
C ALA A 71 21.25 14.58 9.05
N ARG A 72 21.87 14.33 10.20
CA ARG A 72 22.24 15.34 11.20
C ARG A 72 23.45 16.16 10.78
N LEU A 73 24.44 15.53 10.14
CA LEU A 73 25.58 16.20 9.53
C LEU A 73 25.14 17.08 8.35
N ASP A 74 24.24 16.57 7.50
CA ASP A 74 23.67 17.36 6.40
C ASP A 74 22.98 18.64 6.92
N LEU A 75 22.26 18.56 8.04
CA LEU A 75 21.65 19.73 8.68
C LEU A 75 22.70 20.74 9.19
N GLU A 76 23.85 20.25 9.66
CA GLU A 76 24.98 21.07 10.12
C GLU A 76 25.65 21.77 8.95
N ASP A 77 25.95 21.04 7.88
CA ASP A 77 26.53 21.57 6.63
C ASP A 77 25.63 22.61 5.97
N MET A 78 24.30 22.39 6.00
CA MET A 78 23.31 23.36 5.51
C MET A 78 23.12 24.57 6.44
N GLY A 79 23.66 24.55 7.66
CA GLY A 79 23.54 25.64 8.62
C GLY A 79 22.13 25.86 9.19
N ILE A 80 21.22 24.89 9.07
CA ILE A 80 19.82 24.99 9.50
C ILE A 80 19.54 24.11 10.72
N ARG A 81 18.56 24.50 11.55
CA ARG A 81 18.11 23.73 12.73
C ARG A 81 19.22 23.34 13.70
N LYS A 82 19.99 24.33 14.17
CA LYS A 82 21.11 24.16 15.11
C LYS A 82 20.82 23.30 16.35
N HIS A 83 19.57 23.29 16.82
CA HIS A 83 19.14 22.45 17.95
C HIS A 83 19.19 20.93 17.65
N LEU A 84 19.25 20.55 16.38
CA LEU A 84 19.37 19.16 15.92
C LEU A 84 20.81 18.76 15.59
N HIS A 85 21.78 19.68 15.57
CA HIS A 85 23.17 19.35 15.22
C HIS A 85 23.82 18.43 16.26
N LEU A 86 24.77 17.60 15.83
CA LEU A 86 25.49 16.71 16.72
C LEU A 86 26.26 17.54 17.75
N LYS A 87 26.19 17.13 19.03
CA LYS A 87 26.94 17.80 20.10
C LYS A 87 28.21 17.03 20.36
N ARG A 88 29.36 17.70 20.22
CA ARG A 88 30.65 17.11 20.56
C ARG A 88 30.76 16.99 22.08
N ASP A 89 30.90 15.76 22.57
CA ASP A 89 31.15 15.43 23.97
C ASP A 89 32.52 14.73 24.08
N GLY A 90 33.57 15.53 24.19
CA GLY A 90 34.96 15.08 24.13
C GLY A 90 35.32 14.41 22.79
N ASN A 91 35.62 13.12 22.86
CA ASN A 91 35.93 12.26 21.71
C ASN A 91 34.68 11.61 21.07
N SER A 92 33.50 11.84 21.64
CA SER A 92 32.25 11.26 21.17
C SER A 92 31.27 12.33 20.68
N TYR A 93 30.26 11.90 19.94
CA TYR A 93 29.16 12.76 19.50
C TYR A 93 27.86 12.31 20.15
N GLY A 94 27.22 13.24 20.88
CA GLY A 94 25.87 13.08 21.38
C GLY A 94 24.84 13.49 20.33
N VAL A 95 23.81 12.66 20.13
CA VAL A 95 22.67 12.98 19.25
C VAL A 95 21.59 13.67 20.10
N PRO A 96 21.28 14.97 19.87
CA PRO A 96 20.22 15.63 20.62
C PRO A 96 18.84 15.05 20.28
N PRO A 97 17.90 14.99 21.25
CA PRO A 97 16.56 14.50 21.01
C PRO A 97 15.83 15.38 19.99
N ALA A 98 15.17 14.75 19.02
CA ALA A 98 14.35 15.46 18.04
C ALA A 98 12.90 15.62 18.53
N PRO A 99 12.22 16.72 18.18
CA PRO A 99 10.84 16.99 18.59
C PRO A 99 9.81 16.06 17.96
N TYR A 100 10.17 15.36 16.87
CA TYR A 100 9.32 14.38 16.18
C TYR A 100 9.49 12.95 16.70
N VAL A 101 10.42 12.70 17.61
CA VAL A 101 10.52 11.38 18.29
C VAL A 101 9.51 11.36 19.42
N THR A 102 8.54 10.43 19.34
CA THR A 102 7.42 10.37 20.27
C THR A 102 7.77 9.65 21.57
N GLN A 103 6.92 9.80 22.58
CA GLN A 103 6.91 8.92 23.75
C GLN A 103 6.44 7.53 23.32
N LYS A 104 7.38 6.66 22.94
CA LYS A 104 7.12 5.35 22.30
C LYS A 104 6.07 4.52 23.05
N ILE A 105 6.18 4.42 24.37
CA ILE A 105 5.30 3.60 25.21
C ILE A 105 3.86 4.11 25.13
N VAL A 106 3.63 5.41 25.37
CA VAL A 106 2.28 6.01 25.34
C VAL A 106 1.65 5.86 23.96
N PHE A 107 2.44 6.05 22.91
CA PHE A 107 1.98 5.92 21.54
C PHE A 107 1.60 4.48 21.17
N LEU A 108 2.41 3.49 21.56
CA LEU A 108 2.12 2.07 21.30
C LEU A 108 0.96 1.55 22.17
N GLU A 109 0.83 2.03 23.40
CA GLU A 109 -0.31 1.77 24.28
C GLU A 109 -1.62 2.27 23.64
N PHE A 110 -1.59 3.47 23.04
CA PHE A 110 -2.73 3.98 22.26
C PHE A 110 -3.10 3.02 21.13
N LEU A 111 -2.12 2.64 20.29
CA LEU A 111 -2.37 1.72 19.16
C LEU A 111 -2.87 0.34 19.60
N ARG A 112 -2.37 -0.19 20.72
CA ARG A 112 -2.85 -1.46 21.31
C ARG A 112 -4.33 -1.41 21.65
N ASN A 113 -4.82 -0.26 22.08
CA ASN A 113 -6.20 -0.06 22.52
C ASN A 113 -7.16 0.34 21.39
N VAL A 114 -6.65 0.61 20.18
CA VAL A 114 -7.50 0.88 19.01
C VAL A 114 -8.26 -0.40 18.63
N LYS A 115 -9.58 -0.28 18.57
CA LYS A 115 -10.48 -1.35 18.11
C LYS A 115 -11.20 -0.90 16.83
N PHE A 116 -11.38 -1.84 15.92
CA PHE A 116 -12.07 -1.63 14.66
C PHE A 116 -13.33 -2.51 14.58
N PRO A 117 -14.34 -2.08 13.80
CA PRO A 117 -15.40 -2.99 13.36
C PRO A 117 -14.83 -4.21 12.64
N ASP A 118 -15.54 -5.34 12.68
CA ASP A 118 -15.08 -6.53 11.97
C ASP A 118 -15.02 -6.28 10.45
N GLY A 119 -14.01 -6.88 9.81
CA GLY A 119 -13.76 -6.70 8.37
C GLY A 119 -13.15 -5.35 7.98
N TYR A 120 -13.05 -4.36 8.89
CA TYR A 120 -12.49 -3.05 8.57
C TYR A 120 -10.96 -3.04 8.54
N ALA A 121 -10.28 -3.49 9.60
CA ALA A 121 -8.82 -3.52 9.67
C ALA A 121 -8.35 -4.63 10.61
N SER A 122 -7.07 -4.99 10.55
CA SER A 122 -6.51 -5.95 11.50
C SER A 122 -6.32 -5.33 12.88
N ALA A 123 -6.27 -6.18 13.93
CA ALA A 123 -6.02 -5.71 15.28
C ALA A 123 -4.56 -5.27 15.43
N LEU A 124 -4.33 -3.97 15.57
CA LEU A 124 -2.97 -3.39 15.65
C LEU A 124 -2.16 -3.91 16.84
N ALA A 125 -2.82 -4.35 17.90
CA ALA A 125 -2.18 -5.02 19.04
C ALA A 125 -1.33 -6.23 18.61
N THR A 126 -1.72 -6.92 17.54
CA THR A 126 -0.98 -8.07 17.00
C THR A 126 0.29 -7.68 16.25
N CYS A 127 0.39 -6.42 15.83
CA CYS A 127 1.55 -5.87 15.14
C CYS A 127 2.57 -5.26 16.13
N ILE A 128 2.26 -5.19 17.42
CA ILE A 128 3.19 -4.69 18.44
C ILE A 128 4.10 -5.83 18.87
N SER A 129 5.41 -5.59 18.84
CA SER A 129 6.42 -6.55 19.29
C SER A 129 6.22 -6.91 20.77
N ALA A 130 6.68 -8.11 21.17
CA ALA A 130 6.50 -8.62 22.53
C ALA A 130 7.14 -7.72 23.61
N ASP A 131 8.23 -7.02 23.25
CA ASP A 131 8.90 -6.02 24.07
C ASP A 131 8.12 -4.71 24.21
N GLY A 132 7.03 -4.54 23.46
CA GLY A 132 6.19 -3.34 23.47
C GLY A 132 6.89 -2.10 22.94
N CYS A 133 8.00 -2.25 22.21
CA CYS A 133 8.85 -1.12 21.80
C CYS A 133 8.81 -0.83 20.29
N ASN A 134 8.18 -1.70 19.49
CA ASN A 134 8.22 -1.61 18.04
C ASN A 134 6.92 -2.12 17.38
N LEU A 135 6.68 -1.69 16.13
CA LEU A 135 5.65 -2.19 15.23
C LEU A 135 6.27 -3.10 14.16
N GLN A 136 5.74 -4.29 14.00
CA GLN A 136 6.18 -5.31 13.04
C GLN A 136 4.97 -5.95 12.36
N GLY A 137 5.17 -6.45 11.13
CA GLY A 137 4.13 -7.20 10.42
C GLY A 137 2.91 -6.38 9.99
N LEU A 138 3.01 -5.05 9.93
CA LEU A 138 1.97 -4.21 9.34
C LEU A 138 1.81 -4.55 7.87
N LYS A 139 0.57 -4.85 7.46
CA LYS A 139 0.23 -4.99 6.04
C LYS A 139 -0.04 -3.61 5.46
N THR A 140 0.03 -3.52 4.14
CA THR A 140 -0.22 -2.26 3.42
C THR A 140 -1.57 -1.63 3.79
N HIS A 141 -2.61 -2.46 3.93
CA HIS A 141 -3.93 -2.00 4.34
C HIS A 141 -3.92 -1.37 5.74
N ASP A 142 -3.19 -1.97 6.70
CA ASP A 142 -3.06 -1.42 8.04
C ASP A 142 -2.34 -0.06 7.98
N CYS A 143 -1.30 0.07 7.15
CA CYS A 143 -0.60 1.33 6.92
C CYS A 143 -1.52 2.44 6.37
N HIS A 144 -2.44 2.13 5.44
CA HIS A 144 -3.42 3.11 4.95
C HIS A 144 -4.36 3.61 6.05
N ILE A 145 -4.91 2.69 6.84
CA ILE A 145 -5.82 3.05 7.95
C ILE A 145 -5.07 3.85 9.01
N LEU A 146 -3.82 3.47 9.30
CA LEU A 146 -2.96 4.20 10.20
C LEU A 146 -2.71 5.63 9.70
N LEU A 147 -2.21 5.79 8.47
CA LEU A 147 -1.86 7.11 7.92
C LEU A 147 -3.07 8.03 7.80
N GLN A 148 -4.19 7.53 7.29
CA GLN A 148 -5.35 8.35 6.97
C GLN A 148 -6.24 8.66 8.19
N ARG A 149 -6.32 7.76 9.18
CA ARG A 149 -7.33 7.87 10.28
C ARG A 149 -6.73 7.88 11.67
N ILE A 150 -5.84 6.94 11.97
CA ILE A 150 -5.42 6.68 13.35
C ILE A 150 -4.26 7.58 13.76
N LEU A 151 -3.25 7.73 12.90
CA LEU A 151 -2.05 8.47 13.19
C LEU A 151 -2.35 9.95 13.52
N PRO A 152 -3.18 10.70 12.75
CA PRO A 152 -3.57 12.06 13.11
C PRO A 152 -4.17 12.18 14.52
N ALA A 153 -4.96 11.19 14.95
CA ALA A 153 -5.53 11.15 16.29
C ALA A 153 -4.50 10.75 17.35
N ALA A 154 -3.63 9.77 17.03
CA ALA A 154 -2.63 9.22 17.94
C ALA A 154 -1.56 10.24 18.35
N VAL A 155 -1.16 11.14 17.43
CA VAL A 155 -0.15 12.16 17.71
C VAL A 155 -0.74 13.42 18.37
N ARG A 156 -2.07 13.56 18.39
CA ARG A 156 -2.76 14.71 18.97
C ARG A 156 -2.58 14.70 20.49
N GLY A 157 -1.89 15.70 21.02
CA GLY A 157 -1.61 15.83 22.46
C GLY A 157 -0.35 15.11 22.95
N VAL A 158 0.28 14.29 22.11
CA VAL A 158 1.60 13.68 22.39
C VAL A 158 2.73 14.47 21.75
N MET A 159 2.49 15.01 20.56
CA MET A 159 3.49 15.77 19.79
C MET A 159 3.21 17.28 19.77
N PRO A 160 4.25 18.11 19.54
CA PRO A 160 4.11 19.55 19.28
C PRO A 160 3.06 19.89 18.23
N LYS A 161 2.46 21.08 18.36
CA LYS A 161 1.32 21.51 17.53
C LYS A 161 1.61 21.43 16.03
N ASN A 162 2.73 21.98 15.63
CA ASN A 162 3.19 21.99 14.24
C ASN A 162 3.35 20.59 13.63
N ILE A 163 3.74 19.58 14.43
CA ILE A 163 3.99 18.22 13.94
C ILE A 163 2.68 17.48 13.74
N HIS A 164 1.77 17.51 14.73
CA HIS A 164 0.50 16.82 14.58
C HIS A 164 -0.39 17.46 13.51
N GLU A 165 -0.36 18.79 13.33
CA GLU A 165 -1.09 19.47 12.26
C GLU A 165 -0.58 19.04 10.88
N ALA A 166 0.75 18.99 10.68
CA ALA A 166 1.32 18.51 9.42
C ALA A 166 0.91 17.06 9.12
N ILE A 167 1.01 16.17 10.11
CA ILE A 167 0.60 14.76 9.97
C ILE A 167 -0.90 14.63 9.68
N ALA A 168 -1.74 15.43 10.35
CA ALA A 168 -3.18 15.43 10.12
C ALA A 168 -3.53 15.93 8.71
N GLU A 169 -2.85 16.96 8.21
CA GLU A 169 -3.04 17.47 6.85
C GLU A 169 -2.65 16.41 5.81
N LEU A 170 -1.53 15.72 5.98
CA LEU A 170 -1.13 14.64 5.08
C LEU A 170 -2.11 13.46 5.11
N GLY A 171 -2.56 13.04 6.31
CA GLY A 171 -3.57 12.00 6.45
C GLY A 171 -4.89 12.36 5.78
N ASN A 172 -5.33 13.61 5.95
CA ASN A 172 -6.54 14.13 5.31
C ASN A 172 -6.39 14.24 3.78
N PHE A 173 -5.21 14.60 3.28
CA PHE A 173 -4.92 14.59 1.85
C PHE A 173 -5.12 13.20 1.24
N PHE A 174 -4.52 12.16 1.83
CA PHE A 174 -4.69 10.78 1.36
C PHE A 174 -6.13 10.27 1.52
N GLN A 175 -6.81 10.67 2.61
CA GLN A 175 -8.22 10.36 2.79
C GLN A 175 -9.09 10.97 1.67
N GLN A 176 -8.82 12.22 1.28
CA GLN A 176 -9.53 12.89 0.19
C GLN A 176 -9.19 12.25 -1.16
N LEU A 177 -7.92 11.90 -1.39
CA LEU A 177 -7.45 11.23 -2.60
C LEU A 177 -8.16 9.89 -2.82
N CYS A 178 -8.33 9.13 -1.73
CA CYS A 178 -9.01 7.84 -1.75
C CYS A 178 -10.55 7.94 -1.69
N ALA A 179 -11.11 9.14 -1.49
CA ALA A 179 -12.56 9.33 -1.43
C ALA A 179 -13.17 9.39 -2.84
N ARG A 180 -14.44 8.95 -2.96
CA ARG A 180 -15.21 9.10 -4.21
C ARG A 180 -15.36 10.56 -4.65
N THR A 181 -15.24 11.49 -3.71
CA THR A 181 -15.34 12.95 -3.96
C THR A 181 -14.15 13.53 -4.71
N VAL A 182 -13.03 12.80 -4.85
CA VAL A 182 -11.87 13.23 -5.66
C VAL A 182 -12.23 13.46 -7.13
N LEU A 183 -13.35 12.86 -7.59
CA LEU A 183 -13.90 13.04 -8.94
C LEU A 183 -14.42 14.45 -9.22
N LYS A 184 -14.61 15.28 -8.20
CA LYS A 184 -14.98 16.68 -8.38
C LYS A 184 -13.72 17.46 -8.73
N LEU A 185 -13.66 18.04 -9.94
CA LEU A 185 -12.53 18.84 -10.43
C LEU A 185 -12.06 19.89 -9.40
N ASP A 186 -12.99 20.59 -8.75
CA ASP A 186 -12.67 21.59 -7.71
C ASP A 186 -11.89 21.01 -6.53
N VAL A 187 -12.17 19.75 -6.16
CA VAL A 187 -11.44 19.06 -5.09
C VAL A 187 -10.04 18.71 -5.57
N SER A 188 -9.89 18.16 -6.78
CA SER A 188 -8.58 17.79 -7.33
C SER A 188 -7.67 19.02 -7.53
N HIS A 189 -8.22 20.15 -8.00
CA HIS A 189 -7.46 21.39 -8.16
C HIS A 189 -6.96 21.94 -6.81
N ARG A 190 -7.83 21.97 -5.79
CA ARG A 190 -7.39 22.37 -4.44
C ARG A 190 -6.31 21.44 -3.90
N MET A 191 -6.44 20.13 -4.10
CA MET A 191 -5.43 19.16 -3.65
C MET A 191 -4.06 19.40 -4.31
N LYS A 192 -4.01 19.83 -5.57
CA LYS A 192 -2.75 20.22 -6.25
C LYS A 192 -2.08 21.43 -5.61
N GLU A 193 -2.87 22.37 -5.09
CA GLU A 193 -2.36 23.55 -4.38
C GLU A 193 -1.98 23.24 -2.94
N GLU A 194 -2.69 22.31 -2.29
CA GLU A 194 -2.47 21.92 -0.89
C GLU A 194 -1.21 21.05 -0.73
N ILE A 195 -0.97 20.07 -1.61
CA ILE A 195 0.11 19.10 -1.39
C ILE A 195 1.51 19.71 -1.32
N PRO A 196 1.92 20.70 -2.14
CA PRO A 196 3.23 21.34 -1.99
C PRO A 196 3.35 22.04 -0.64
N ILE A 197 2.27 22.66 -0.14
CA ILE A 197 2.26 23.33 1.17
C ILE A 197 2.46 22.31 2.30
N ILE A 198 1.78 21.16 2.22
CA ILE A 198 1.95 20.06 3.19
C ILE A 198 3.39 19.56 3.16
N LEU A 199 3.96 19.29 1.99
CA LEU A 199 5.34 18.83 1.85
C LEU A 199 6.33 19.86 2.40
N CYS A 200 6.14 21.16 2.16
CA CYS A 200 6.96 22.22 2.76
C CYS A 200 6.85 22.28 4.28
N LYS A 201 5.68 21.97 4.87
CA LYS A 201 5.53 21.86 6.34
C LYS A 201 6.33 20.68 6.88
N PHE A 202 6.26 19.53 6.21
CA PHE A 202 7.11 18.39 6.54
C PHE A 202 8.58 18.76 6.41
N GLU A 203 8.94 19.53 5.37
CA GLU A 203 10.33 19.87 5.08
C GLU A 203 10.90 20.67 6.22
N LYS A 204 10.13 21.61 6.78
CA LYS A 204 10.50 22.39 7.97
C LYS A 204 10.66 21.56 9.25
N ILE A 205 10.05 20.38 9.33
CA ILE A 205 10.03 19.54 10.54
C ILE A 205 11.10 18.44 10.47
N PHE A 206 11.09 17.66 9.39
CA PHE A 206 11.89 16.44 9.23
C PHE A 206 13.22 16.69 8.51
N PRO A 207 14.25 15.89 8.79
CA PRO A 207 15.55 16.04 8.13
C PRO A 207 15.46 15.73 6.62
N PRO A 208 16.43 16.18 5.80
CA PRO A 208 16.42 15.98 4.34
C PRO A 208 16.25 14.51 3.92
N ALA A 209 16.84 13.56 4.66
CA ALA A 209 16.71 12.13 4.39
C ALA A 209 15.27 11.57 4.48
N PHE A 210 14.32 12.33 5.05
CA PHE A 210 12.90 12.00 5.05
C PHE A 210 12.25 12.21 3.67
N PHE A 211 12.81 13.09 2.84
CA PHE A 211 12.33 13.45 1.51
C PHE A 211 12.93 12.52 0.45
N ASP A 212 12.54 11.25 0.50
CA ASP A 212 12.87 10.33 -0.57
C ASP A 212 11.91 10.40 -1.75
N VAL A 213 12.22 9.64 -2.78
CA VAL A 213 11.45 9.59 -4.03
C VAL A 213 9.97 9.31 -3.75
N MET A 214 9.63 8.44 -2.80
CA MET A 214 8.23 8.07 -2.52
C MET A 214 7.43 9.25 -1.98
N LEU A 215 8.03 10.03 -1.06
CA LEU A 215 7.37 11.21 -0.54
C LEU A 215 7.22 12.30 -1.61
N HIS A 216 8.20 12.42 -2.52
CA HIS A 216 8.11 13.36 -3.64
C HIS A 216 7.03 13.00 -4.64
N LEU A 217 6.79 11.71 -4.90
CA LEU A 217 5.75 11.26 -5.84
C LEU A 217 4.33 11.70 -5.43
N VAL A 218 4.11 12.03 -4.15
CA VAL A 218 2.80 12.48 -3.64
C VAL A 218 2.29 13.73 -4.35
N VAL A 219 3.19 14.62 -4.80
CA VAL A 219 2.82 15.85 -5.53
C VAL A 219 2.13 15.54 -6.87
N HIS A 220 2.41 14.38 -7.46
CA HIS A 220 1.87 13.95 -8.75
C HIS A 220 0.55 13.18 -8.64
N LEU A 221 0.19 12.71 -7.44
CA LEU A 221 -1.01 11.89 -7.24
C LEU A 221 -2.32 12.59 -7.62
N PRO A 222 -2.52 13.91 -7.38
CA PRO A 222 -3.73 14.58 -7.82
C PRO A 222 -3.86 14.61 -9.35
N ASP A 223 -2.76 14.83 -10.08
CA ASP A 223 -2.75 14.81 -11.55
C ASP A 223 -3.03 13.41 -12.09
N ASP A 224 -2.43 12.39 -11.47
CA ASP A 224 -2.71 11.00 -11.80
C ASP A 224 -4.19 10.65 -11.55
N ALA A 225 -4.77 11.07 -10.42
CA ALA A 225 -6.18 10.86 -10.12
C ALA A 225 -7.13 11.58 -11.10
N ILE A 226 -6.77 12.77 -11.61
CA ILE A 226 -7.55 13.49 -12.63
C ILE A 226 -7.55 12.71 -13.95
N LEU A 227 -6.40 12.18 -14.36
CA LEU A 227 -6.24 11.49 -15.63
C LEU A 227 -6.80 10.06 -15.58
N ARG A 228 -6.55 9.34 -14.49
CA ARG A 228 -6.88 7.93 -14.32
C ARG A 228 -8.27 7.72 -13.74
N GLY A 229 -8.80 8.72 -13.03
CA GLY A 229 -9.99 8.60 -12.21
C GLY A 229 -9.68 8.14 -10.78
N PRO A 230 -10.70 7.68 -10.02
CA PRO A 230 -10.57 7.34 -8.62
C PRO A 230 -9.45 6.32 -8.36
N VAL A 231 -8.66 6.54 -7.30
CA VAL A 231 -7.54 5.66 -6.90
C VAL A 231 -7.96 4.19 -6.80
N GLN A 232 -9.24 3.91 -6.53
CA GLN A 232 -9.80 2.57 -6.48
C GLN A 232 -9.44 1.69 -7.67
N TYR A 233 -9.38 2.26 -8.87
CA TYR A 233 -9.10 1.50 -10.09
C TYR A 233 -7.63 1.11 -10.26
N GLY A 234 -6.74 1.53 -9.35
CA GLY A 234 -5.28 1.48 -9.52
C GLY A 234 -4.60 0.86 -8.31
N TRP A 235 -5.39 0.43 -7.33
CA TRP A 235 -4.88 -0.37 -6.24
C TRP A 235 -4.28 -1.66 -6.76
N MET A 236 -3.09 -1.97 -6.28
CA MET A 236 -2.44 -3.25 -6.54
C MET A 236 -3.00 -4.39 -5.66
N TYR A 237 -3.87 -4.09 -4.69
CA TYR A 237 -4.48 -5.12 -3.81
C TYR A 237 -5.06 -6.34 -4.54
N PRO A 238 -5.89 -6.20 -5.59
CA PRO A 238 -6.46 -7.36 -6.28
C PRO A 238 -5.38 -8.14 -7.04
N VAL A 239 -4.43 -7.43 -7.65
CA VAL A 239 -3.33 -7.99 -8.43
C VAL A 239 -2.41 -8.80 -7.53
N GLU A 240 -1.91 -8.22 -6.44
CA GLU A 240 -1.04 -8.92 -5.49
C GLU A 240 -1.70 -10.13 -4.84
N ARG A 241 -2.98 -10.01 -4.46
CA ARG A 241 -3.73 -11.16 -3.92
C ARG A 241 -3.83 -12.29 -4.94
N ARG A 242 -4.10 -11.95 -6.21
CA ARG A 242 -4.16 -12.94 -7.30
C ARG A 242 -2.80 -13.59 -7.52
N LEU A 243 -1.73 -12.80 -7.59
CA LEU A 243 -0.36 -13.30 -7.75
C LEU A 243 0.03 -14.21 -6.58
N LEU A 244 -0.34 -13.88 -5.35
CA LEU A 244 -0.12 -14.73 -4.18
C LEU A 244 -0.87 -16.07 -4.30
N THR A 245 -2.10 -16.08 -4.81
CA THR A 245 -2.84 -17.32 -5.09
C THR A 245 -2.13 -18.16 -6.15
N LEU A 246 -1.71 -17.56 -7.27
CA LEU A 246 -0.98 -18.27 -8.33
C LEU A 246 0.36 -18.81 -7.85
N LYS A 247 1.08 -18.04 -7.00
CA LYS A 247 2.33 -18.49 -6.36
C LYS A 247 2.14 -19.76 -5.55
N ARG A 248 0.97 -19.97 -4.92
CA ARG A 248 0.63 -21.21 -4.19
C ARG A 248 0.33 -22.40 -5.11
N PHE A 249 0.03 -22.17 -6.38
CA PHE A 249 -0.19 -23.21 -7.38
C PHE A 249 1.12 -23.76 -7.97
N VAL A 250 2.23 -23.07 -7.77
CA VAL A 250 3.55 -23.53 -8.20
C VAL A 250 4.03 -24.67 -7.30
N ARG A 251 3.91 -25.90 -7.80
CA ARG A 251 4.45 -27.15 -7.20
C ARG A 251 5.75 -27.58 -7.87
N ASN A 252 5.98 -27.18 -9.12
CA ASN A 252 7.20 -27.46 -9.87
C ASN A 252 7.81 -26.18 -10.44
N MET A 253 8.94 -25.75 -9.87
CA MET A 253 9.66 -24.54 -10.30
C MET A 253 10.28 -24.69 -11.71
N ALA A 254 10.56 -25.91 -12.19
CA ALA A 254 11.11 -26.12 -13.52
C ALA A 254 10.07 -25.93 -14.65
N ARG A 255 8.77 -25.92 -14.31
CA ARG A 255 7.65 -25.75 -15.26
C ARG A 255 6.53 -24.94 -14.61
N LEU A 256 6.78 -23.65 -14.43
CA LEU A 256 5.88 -22.73 -13.73
C LEU A 256 4.47 -22.68 -14.32
N GLU A 257 4.37 -22.42 -15.63
CA GLU A 257 3.08 -22.27 -16.33
C GLU A 257 2.24 -23.57 -16.26
N GLY A 258 2.88 -24.71 -16.56
CA GLY A 258 2.21 -26.01 -16.49
C GLY A 258 1.74 -26.35 -15.09
N SER A 259 2.55 -26.07 -14.07
CA SER A 259 2.18 -26.29 -12.67
C SER A 259 1.00 -25.42 -12.23
N ILE A 260 0.97 -24.16 -12.67
CA ILE A 260 -0.14 -23.24 -12.35
C ILE A 260 -1.41 -23.69 -13.06
N ALA A 261 -1.34 -24.02 -14.36
CA ALA A 261 -2.48 -24.45 -15.15
C ALA A 261 -3.11 -25.73 -14.59
N GLU A 262 -2.31 -26.74 -14.25
CA GLU A 262 -2.78 -27.99 -13.66
C GLU A 262 -3.50 -27.76 -12.33
N ALA A 263 -2.88 -27.01 -11.41
CA ALA A 263 -3.46 -26.71 -10.11
C ALA A 263 -4.71 -25.82 -10.22
N TYR A 264 -4.75 -24.90 -11.19
CA TYR A 264 -5.92 -24.07 -11.47
C TYR A 264 -7.09 -24.93 -11.94
N VAL A 265 -6.89 -25.82 -12.91
CA VAL A 265 -7.92 -26.76 -13.40
C VAL A 265 -8.42 -27.63 -12.25
N ALA A 266 -7.54 -28.20 -11.44
CA ALA A 266 -7.93 -28.98 -10.28
C ALA A 266 -8.77 -28.17 -9.29
N ASN A 267 -8.38 -26.92 -9.02
CA ASN A 267 -9.10 -26.04 -8.10
C ASN A 267 -10.49 -25.64 -8.64
N GLU A 268 -10.62 -25.34 -9.94
CA GLU A 268 -11.92 -25.06 -10.57
C GLU A 268 -12.84 -26.29 -10.57
N CYS A 269 -12.31 -27.49 -10.86
CA CYS A 269 -13.07 -28.74 -10.76
C CYS A 269 -13.57 -28.98 -9.33
N LEU A 270 -12.72 -28.82 -8.32
CA LEU A 270 -13.11 -28.93 -6.92
C LEU A 270 -14.16 -27.88 -6.54
N HIS A 271 -14.01 -26.65 -7.03
CA HIS A 271 -14.97 -25.58 -6.80
C HIS A 271 -16.34 -25.88 -7.43
N ALA A 272 -16.36 -26.42 -8.65
CA ALA A 272 -17.60 -26.85 -9.31
C ALA A 272 -18.26 -28.01 -8.55
N CYS A 273 -17.51 -29.04 -8.17
CA CYS A 273 -18.01 -30.17 -7.39
C CYS A 273 -18.54 -29.71 -6.01
N SER A 274 -17.87 -28.76 -5.37
CA SER A 274 -18.26 -28.27 -4.03
C SER A 274 -19.67 -27.67 -3.96
N ARG A 275 -20.24 -27.24 -5.09
CA ARG A 275 -21.61 -26.72 -5.15
C ARG A 275 -22.69 -27.80 -5.04
N TYR A 276 -22.33 -29.06 -5.20
CA TYR A 276 -23.26 -30.20 -5.13
C TYR A 276 -23.19 -30.96 -3.80
N PHE A 277 -22.33 -30.52 -2.87
CA PHE A 277 -22.17 -31.13 -1.55
C PHE A 277 -22.68 -30.19 -0.47
N ASP A 278 -23.93 -30.39 -0.05
CA ASP A 278 -24.57 -29.61 1.01
C ASP A 278 -24.24 -30.12 2.42
N ASP A 279 -23.75 -31.36 2.51
CA ASP A 279 -23.41 -32.09 3.73
C ASP A 279 -21.97 -31.87 4.21
N LEU A 280 -21.12 -31.24 3.39
CA LEU A 280 -19.72 -30.97 3.69
C LEU A 280 -19.47 -29.47 3.84
N ASP A 281 -18.58 -29.07 4.74
CA ASP A 281 -18.13 -27.68 4.81
C ASP A 281 -17.30 -27.32 3.56
N THR A 282 -17.90 -26.54 2.67
CA THR A 282 -17.31 -26.00 1.45
C THR A 282 -17.11 -24.49 1.55
N ARG A 283 -16.37 -23.91 0.60
CA ARG A 283 -16.20 -22.45 0.53
C ARG A 283 -17.54 -21.69 0.38
N HIS A 284 -18.57 -22.34 -0.19
CA HIS A 284 -19.85 -21.72 -0.51
C HIS A 284 -20.88 -21.81 0.62
N ASN A 285 -20.85 -22.90 1.40
CA ASN A 285 -21.82 -23.10 2.49
C ASN A 285 -21.24 -22.81 3.90
N ARG A 286 -19.92 -22.60 4.01
CA ARG A 286 -19.29 -22.25 5.28
C ARG A 286 -19.83 -20.92 5.78
N ALA A 287 -20.44 -20.95 6.97
CA ALA A 287 -20.96 -19.75 7.62
C ALA A 287 -19.88 -18.65 7.70
N GLY A 288 -20.28 -17.42 7.38
CA GLY A 288 -19.44 -16.23 7.52
C GLY A 288 -18.93 -16.05 8.96
N ARG A 289 -17.82 -15.34 9.12
CA ARG A 289 -17.20 -15.08 10.43
C ARG A 289 -18.13 -14.34 11.39
N ASN A 290 -19.04 -13.51 10.87
CA ASN A 290 -20.12 -12.90 11.63
C ASN A 290 -21.44 -13.54 11.21
N ARG A 291 -22.21 -14.06 12.18
CA ARG A 291 -23.64 -14.34 11.98
C ARG A 291 -24.40 -13.03 12.07
N GLU A 292 -24.31 -12.18 11.05
CA GLU A 292 -25.31 -11.11 10.91
C GLU A 292 -26.61 -11.77 10.45
N ARG A 293 -27.54 -11.92 11.38
CA ARG A 293 -28.89 -12.46 11.14
C ARG A 293 -29.63 -11.53 10.17
N PHE A 294 -29.74 -11.92 8.92
CA PHE A 294 -30.87 -11.54 8.08
C PHE A 294 -31.32 -12.76 7.27
N ASP A 295 -32.59 -13.13 7.43
CA ASP A 295 -33.24 -14.08 6.53
C ASP A 295 -33.29 -13.45 5.13
N LEU A 296 -32.49 -13.98 4.20
CA LEU A 296 -32.65 -13.68 2.79
C LEU A 296 -34.06 -14.16 2.39
N ARG A 297 -34.83 -13.29 1.72
CA ARG A 297 -36.17 -13.63 1.24
C ARG A 297 -36.09 -14.89 0.36
N ASN A 298 -37.00 -15.83 0.61
CA ASN A 298 -37.24 -17.01 -0.21
C ASN A 298 -37.66 -16.59 -1.63
N ASP A 299 -36.69 -16.47 -2.54
CA ASP A 299 -36.94 -16.60 -3.97
C ASP A 299 -36.66 -18.05 -4.41
N ASP A 300 -37.45 -18.54 -5.38
CA ASP A 300 -37.61 -19.96 -5.76
C ASP A 300 -36.36 -20.66 -6.36
N ILE A 301 -35.20 -20.00 -6.46
CA ILE A 301 -33.99 -20.57 -7.06
C ILE A 301 -32.78 -20.36 -6.14
N SER A 302 -32.45 -21.41 -5.36
CA SER A 302 -31.34 -21.43 -4.40
C SER A 302 -29.96 -21.13 -5.01
N VAL A 303 -29.78 -21.42 -6.30
CA VAL A 303 -28.52 -21.19 -7.05
C VAL A 303 -28.11 -19.70 -7.09
N PHE A 304 -29.07 -18.78 -7.01
CA PHE A 304 -28.80 -17.34 -7.01
C PHE A 304 -28.76 -16.73 -5.60
N GLN A 305 -28.97 -17.53 -4.54
CA GLN A 305 -28.89 -17.10 -3.13
C GLN A 305 -27.45 -17.06 -2.60
N HIS A 306 -26.44 -16.84 -3.44
CA HIS A 306 -25.08 -16.59 -2.96
C HIS A 306 -25.02 -15.17 -2.41
N GLY A 307 -25.26 -15.04 -1.10
CA GLY A 307 -25.20 -13.80 -0.36
C GLY A 307 -23.82 -13.16 -0.48
N VAL A 308 -23.73 -12.11 -1.29
CA VAL A 308 -22.76 -11.06 -1.07
C VAL A 308 -23.45 -10.05 -0.17
N ASP A 309 -22.96 -9.89 1.07
CA ASP A 309 -23.39 -8.82 1.96
C ASP A 309 -22.90 -7.48 1.38
N LEU A 310 -23.69 -6.92 0.47
CA LEU A 310 -23.45 -5.60 -0.06
C LEU A 310 -23.81 -4.59 1.04
N LEU A 311 -22.80 -3.89 1.57
CA LEU A 311 -23.00 -2.71 2.41
C LEU A 311 -23.63 -1.58 1.58
N GLY A 312 -24.95 -1.68 1.40
CA GLY A 312 -25.80 -0.69 0.75
C GLY A 312 -25.89 -0.83 -0.78
N ALA A 313 -27.11 -0.73 -1.30
CA ALA A 313 -27.33 -0.45 -2.71
C ALA A 313 -26.76 0.95 -3.03
N ALA A 314 -25.66 1.02 -3.77
CA ALA A 314 -25.24 2.28 -4.36
C ALA A 314 -26.23 2.63 -5.46
N LYS A 315 -27.05 3.66 -5.25
CA LYS A 315 -27.83 4.28 -6.33
C LYS A 315 -26.87 5.08 -7.21
N ILE A 316 -26.20 4.41 -8.14
CA ILE A 316 -25.30 5.08 -9.08
C ILE A 316 -26.18 5.82 -10.07
N THR A 317 -26.26 7.13 -9.92
CA THR A 317 -26.88 8.02 -10.91
C THR A 317 -25.77 8.50 -11.81
N TYR A 318 -25.73 7.98 -13.04
CA TYR A 318 -24.81 8.43 -14.07
C TYR A 318 -25.40 9.67 -14.74
N LEU A 319 -24.65 10.77 -14.77
CA LEU A 319 -24.97 11.90 -15.65
C LEU A 319 -24.66 11.45 -17.08
N GLU A 320 -25.72 11.32 -17.89
CA GLU A 320 -25.75 10.68 -19.21
C GLU A 320 -24.75 11.28 -20.23
N HIS A 321 -24.23 12.48 -19.96
CA HIS A 321 -23.31 13.20 -20.84
C HIS A 321 -21.81 12.93 -20.61
N ASP A 322 -21.40 12.27 -19.52
CA ASP A 322 -19.97 11.99 -19.25
C ASP A 322 -19.53 10.56 -19.65
N TYR A 323 -20.49 9.67 -19.93
CA TYR A 323 -20.25 8.26 -20.27
C TYR A 323 -19.29 8.09 -21.45
N LYS A 324 -19.45 8.90 -22.51
CA LYS A 324 -18.63 8.81 -23.72
C LYS A 324 -17.15 9.18 -23.52
N LYS A 325 -16.79 9.89 -22.44
CA LYS A 325 -15.39 10.21 -22.12
C LYS A 325 -14.73 9.17 -21.21
N MET A 326 -15.50 8.45 -20.39
CA MET A 326 -14.96 7.54 -19.37
C MET A 326 -14.86 6.07 -19.84
N VAL A 327 -15.73 5.63 -20.74
CA VAL A 327 -15.85 4.21 -21.11
C VAL A 327 -14.72 3.70 -22.01
N ALA A 328 -13.89 4.60 -22.56
CA ALA A 328 -12.69 4.20 -23.28
C ALA A 328 -11.48 3.84 -22.39
N ARG A 329 -11.60 3.89 -21.04
CA ARG A 329 -10.45 3.76 -20.12
C ARG A 329 -10.44 2.53 -19.22
N GLN A 330 -11.34 1.56 -19.42
CA GLN A 330 -11.45 0.41 -18.51
C GLN A 330 -11.52 -0.91 -19.27
N CYS A 331 -10.37 -1.41 -19.74
CA CYS A 331 -10.21 -2.83 -20.03
C CYS A 331 -9.58 -3.49 -18.81
N PHE A 332 -10.39 -3.92 -17.83
CA PHE A 332 -10.10 -5.01 -16.89
C PHE A 332 -11.27 -5.17 -15.92
N VAL A 333 -12.47 -5.43 -16.45
CA VAL A 333 -13.54 -6.08 -15.70
C VAL A 333 -14.32 -6.91 -16.71
N GLU A 334 -14.49 -8.19 -16.41
CA GLU A 334 -15.25 -9.18 -17.19
C GLU A 334 -14.51 -9.82 -18.38
N GLY A 335 -13.57 -10.72 -18.07
CA GLY A 335 -12.97 -11.65 -19.02
C GLY A 335 -11.80 -12.40 -18.38
N VAL A 336 -12.07 -13.60 -17.84
CA VAL A 336 -11.01 -14.50 -17.36
C VAL A 336 -10.37 -15.12 -18.59
N ASP A 337 -9.31 -14.51 -19.09
CA ASP A 337 -8.47 -15.10 -20.13
C ASP A 337 -7.09 -15.44 -19.52
N ILE A 338 -6.82 -16.74 -19.42
CA ILE A 338 -5.55 -17.30 -18.92
C ILE A 338 -4.37 -16.74 -19.73
N SER A 339 -4.60 -16.36 -21.00
CA SER A 339 -3.62 -15.70 -21.84
C SER A 339 -3.18 -14.34 -21.28
N ALA A 340 -4.08 -13.54 -20.70
CA ALA A 340 -3.77 -12.21 -20.19
C ALA A 340 -3.00 -12.28 -18.86
N ASP A 341 -3.38 -13.22 -17.99
CA ASP A 341 -2.70 -13.48 -16.71
C ASP A 341 -1.26 -14.00 -16.93
N ILE A 342 -1.03 -14.87 -17.93
CA ILE A 342 0.30 -15.34 -18.33
C ILE A 342 1.10 -14.21 -19.01
N TYR A 343 0.46 -13.38 -19.84
CA TYR A 343 1.12 -12.25 -20.50
C TYR A 343 1.58 -11.17 -19.50
N MET A 344 0.85 -10.96 -18.41
CA MET A 344 1.25 -10.06 -17.31
C MET A 344 2.42 -10.63 -16.49
N LEU A 345 2.44 -11.94 -16.25
CA LEU A 345 3.60 -12.65 -15.67
C LEU A 345 4.82 -12.62 -16.61
N TRP A 346 4.59 -12.65 -17.93
CA TRP A 346 5.63 -12.57 -18.96
C TRP A 346 6.20 -11.14 -19.10
N LEU A 347 5.36 -10.11 -19.08
CA LEU A 347 5.77 -8.69 -19.07
C LEU A 347 6.58 -8.32 -17.82
N ALA A 348 6.16 -8.81 -16.65
CA ALA A 348 6.91 -8.62 -15.41
C ALA A 348 8.32 -9.24 -15.45
N ASN A 349 8.52 -10.32 -16.21
CA ASN A 349 9.81 -10.98 -16.39
C ASN A 349 10.66 -10.39 -17.54
N ARG A 350 10.09 -9.63 -18.49
CA ARG A 350 10.80 -9.10 -19.66
C ARG A 350 11.26 -7.65 -19.53
N ILE A 351 10.72 -6.89 -18.57
CA ILE A 351 11.23 -5.55 -18.22
C ILE A 351 12.60 -5.64 -17.49
N TYR A 352 13.02 -6.84 -17.08
CA TYR A 352 14.27 -7.09 -16.37
C TYR A 352 15.15 -8.15 -17.06
N VAL A 353 15.42 -7.99 -18.36
CA VAL A 353 16.57 -8.63 -19.04
C VAL A 353 17.52 -7.56 -19.55
#